data_AF-A0A1V6UKH4-F1
#
_entry.id   AF-A0A1V6UKH4-F1
#
_cell.length_a   1.000
_cell.length_b   1.000
_cell.length_c   1.000
_cell.angle_alpha   90.00
_cell.angle_beta   90.00
_cell.angle_gamma   90.00
#
_symmetry.space_group_name_H-M   'P 1'
#
loop_
_entity.id
_entity.type
_entity.pdbx_description
1 polymer ?
#
loop_
_entity_poly.entity_id
_entity_poly.type
_entity_poly.pdbx_seq_one_letter_code
_entity_poly.pdbx_strand_id
1 'polypeptide(L)'
;MVSESESAFAYHEPSIKTVLTHTGFLLTINILNTSLDKILYCGLIGQLFIGVLWGTPGAQWFDQETERVIQQVGYLGLILLIYEGGLSTSIKSLKANILLSTAVAITGVCGSMGLSFILKELMSATSLQPFAAGAALSATSLGTTFTILSTTQLTTTRLGIVTTSAAMLDDVVGLVMIQIISNLGSADSFSGVAVIRPIFGSIGVAVGLLLLCTFCLQPGLKKLLDCKDTFPAFSKTTNFAFLAQTCVLIGVVTGATYAGTSSLFAAYLAGVIVSWFDGLVAGTKTPLAGLQSSGDHELTSNHRGSARNSRSRCTEDTFSSRAQPRETEITHNDISTGKIIYSKYFDAPVKRVLLPFFFVSHSIRFKKGHINISRHPSDSQSP
;
A
#
# COMPACT_ATOMS: atom_id res chain seq x y z
N MET A 1 -46.35 -22.32 20.95
CA MET A 1 -45.42 -21.20 21.19
C MET A 1 -44.82 -20.83 19.86
N VAL A 2 -45.32 -19.75 19.25
CA VAL A 2 -44.96 -19.30 17.91
C VAL A 2 -43.62 -18.58 18.01
N SER A 3 -42.67 -19.00 17.18
CA SER A 3 -41.37 -18.37 16.98
C SER A 3 -41.59 -16.97 16.38
N GLU A 4 -41.32 -15.92 17.16
CA GLU A 4 -41.21 -14.57 16.61
C GLU A 4 -39.96 -14.50 15.74
N SER A 5 -40.18 -14.42 14.43
CA SER A 5 -39.20 -14.00 13.46
C SER A 5 -38.88 -12.51 13.66
N GLU A 6 -37.70 -12.19 14.19
CA GLU A 6 -37.11 -10.84 14.12
C GLU A 6 -37.03 -10.42 12.65
N SER A 7 -38.06 -9.69 12.21
CA SER A 7 -38.22 -9.22 10.85
C SER A 7 -37.90 -7.73 10.83
N ALA A 8 -36.68 -7.44 10.38
CA ALA A 8 -36.05 -6.12 10.26
C ALA A 8 -35.68 -5.42 11.60
N PHE A 9 -34.43 -4.93 11.69
CA PHE A 9 -33.99 -4.06 12.77
C PHE A 9 -34.95 -2.87 12.89
N ALA A 10 -35.65 -2.74 14.01
CA ALA A 10 -36.45 -1.56 14.31
C ALA A 10 -35.52 -0.34 14.38
N TYR A 11 -35.82 0.70 13.61
CA TYR A 11 -35.04 1.94 13.62
C TYR A 11 -35.18 2.61 14.99
N HIS A 12 -34.10 2.61 15.76
CA HIS A 12 -33.99 3.37 17.00
C HIS A 12 -33.13 4.61 16.75
N GLU A 13 -33.69 5.77 17.03
CA GLU A 13 -32.96 7.02 16.92
C GLU A 13 -31.79 7.05 17.91
N PRO A 14 -30.56 7.38 17.47
CA PRO A 14 -29.42 7.46 18.35
C PRO A 14 -29.57 8.62 19.34
N SER A 15 -29.06 8.44 20.55
CA SER A 15 -29.07 9.50 21.56
C SER A 15 -28.30 10.75 21.08
N ILE A 16 -28.73 11.93 21.50
CA ILE A 16 -28.06 13.20 21.14
C ILE A 16 -26.58 13.20 21.56
N LYS A 17 -26.24 12.54 22.67
CA LYS A 17 -24.85 12.38 23.13
C LYS A 17 -24.03 11.60 22.11
N THR A 18 -24.57 10.50 21.59
CA THR A 18 -23.93 9.69 20.56
C THR A 18 -23.67 10.53 19.31
N VAL A 19 -24.67 11.25 18.81
CA VAL A 19 -24.53 12.11 17.62
C VAL A 19 -23.44 13.16 17.85
N LEU A 20 -23.48 13.88 18.98
CA LEU A 20 -22.51 14.92 19.30
C LEU A 20 -21.08 14.39 19.39
N THR A 21 -20.89 13.21 20.00
CA THR A 21 -19.58 12.56 20.07
C THR A 21 -19.04 12.20 18.69
N HIS A 22 -19.88 11.61 17.81
CA HIS A 22 -19.46 11.20 16.47
C HIS A 22 -19.16 12.41 15.58
N THR A 23 -20.02 13.43 15.60
CA THR A 23 -19.80 14.68 14.86
C THR A 23 -18.56 15.42 15.39
N GLY A 24 -18.41 15.51 16.71
CA GLY A 24 -17.25 16.13 17.35
C GLY A 24 -15.94 15.41 16.98
N PHE A 25 -15.96 14.08 16.95
CA PHE A 25 -14.84 13.27 16.48
C PHE A 25 -14.49 13.58 15.02
N LEU A 26 -15.45 13.49 14.11
CA LEU A 26 -15.24 13.71 12.67
C LEU A 26 -14.71 15.11 12.36
N LEU A 27 -15.23 16.12 13.06
CA LEU A 27 -14.81 17.50 12.89
C LEU A 27 -13.40 17.72 13.46
N THR A 28 -13.15 17.25 14.68
CA THR A 28 -11.85 17.42 15.35
C THR A 28 -10.73 16.70 14.58
N ILE A 29 -10.96 15.47 14.13
CA ILE A 29 -9.94 14.72 13.41
C ILE A 29 -9.58 15.37 12.07
N ASN A 30 -10.56 15.89 11.33
CA ASN A 30 -10.31 16.56 10.05
C ASN A 30 -9.61 17.91 10.23
N ILE A 31 -10.02 18.70 11.23
CA ILE A 31 -9.39 20.00 11.54
C ILE A 31 -7.95 19.78 12.02
N LEU A 32 -7.74 18.83 12.93
CA LEU A 32 -6.42 18.55 13.47
C LEU A 32 -5.50 17.99 12.38
N ASN A 33 -5.99 17.07 11.55
CA ASN A 33 -5.22 16.56 10.42
C ASN A 33 -4.79 17.69 9.48
N THR A 34 -5.72 18.55 9.08
CA THR A 34 -5.43 19.67 8.16
C THR A 34 -4.43 20.66 8.78
N SER A 35 -4.57 20.93 10.08
CA SER A 35 -3.67 21.83 10.80
C SER A 35 -2.25 21.25 10.90
N LEU A 36 -2.13 19.98 11.28
CA LEU A 36 -0.84 19.32 11.44
C LEU A 36 -0.16 18.97 10.12
N ASP A 37 -0.92 18.66 9.06
CA ASP A 37 -0.34 18.52 7.71
C ASP A 37 0.27 19.85 7.25
N LYS A 38 -0.36 20.99 7.55
CA LYS A 38 0.18 22.32 7.19
C LYS A 38 1.41 22.71 8.00
N ILE A 39 1.45 22.38 9.29
CA ILE A 39 2.51 22.84 10.21
C ILE A 39 3.70 21.87 10.21
N LEU A 40 3.44 20.56 10.24
CA LEU A 40 4.44 19.52 10.52
C LEU A 40 4.60 18.49 9.38
N TYR A 41 3.82 18.59 8.29
CA TYR A 41 3.76 17.55 7.23
C TYR A 41 3.49 16.14 7.78
N CYS A 42 2.80 16.06 8.92
CA CYS A 42 2.63 14.83 9.69
C CYS A 42 1.22 14.77 10.31
N GLY A 43 0.16 14.87 9.50
CA GLY A 43 -1.23 14.76 9.97
C GLY A 43 -1.53 13.44 10.69
N LEU A 44 -0.79 12.37 10.35
CA LEU A 44 -0.85 11.06 10.99
C LEU A 44 -0.71 11.12 12.52
N ILE A 45 0.15 12.00 13.05
CA ILE A 45 0.33 12.13 14.51
C ILE A 45 -0.95 12.65 15.19
N GLY A 46 -1.69 13.54 14.52
CA GLY A 46 -2.95 14.07 15.03
C GLY A 46 -4.03 13.00 15.08
N GLN A 47 -4.11 12.19 14.04
CA GLN A 47 -5.07 11.09 13.97
C GLN A 47 -4.81 10.06 15.07
N LEU A 48 -3.53 9.72 15.29
CA LEU A 48 -3.11 8.84 16.39
C LEU A 48 -3.48 9.45 17.76
N PHE A 49 -3.16 10.72 17.97
CA PHE A 49 -3.45 11.43 19.23
C PHE A 49 -4.95 11.49 19.54
N ILE A 50 -5.77 11.81 18.54
CA ILE A 50 -7.24 11.79 18.68
C ILE A 50 -7.74 10.40 19.01
N GLY A 51 -7.17 9.35 18.42
CA GLY A 51 -7.54 7.99 18.78
C GLY A 51 -7.26 7.64 20.24
N VAL A 52 -6.14 8.11 20.79
CA VAL A 52 -5.84 7.94 22.23
C VAL A 52 -6.80 8.76 23.09
N LEU A 53 -7.10 10.00 22.69
CA LEU A 53 -7.98 10.91 23.45
C LEU A 53 -9.44 10.46 23.46
N TRP A 54 -10.01 10.08 22.32
CA TRP A 54 -11.43 9.74 22.20
C TRP A 54 -11.75 8.30 22.61
N GLY A 55 -10.86 7.35 22.29
CA GLY A 55 -11.08 5.94 22.62
C GLY A 55 -10.40 5.52 23.92
N THR A 56 -10.17 4.22 24.04
CA THR A 56 -9.54 3.61 25.22
C THR A 56 -8.01 3.69 25.12
N PRO A 57 -7.23 4.17 26.11
CA PRO A 57 -7.54 4.43 27.52
C PRO A 57 -7.98 5.87 27.88
N GLY A 58 -8.11 6.79 26.93
CA GLY A 58 -8.39 8.21 27.18
C GLY A 58 -9.80 8.48 27.71
N ALA A 59 -10.60 9.25 26.96
CA ALA A 59 -11.93 9.68 27.39
C ALA A 59 -12.99 8.58 27.30
N GLN A 60 -12.72 7.48 26.56
CA GLN A 60 -13.64 6.36 26.37
C GLN A 60 -15.03 6.80 25.89
N TRP A 61 -15.09 7.78 24.99
CA TRP A 61 -16.34 8.28 24.43
C TRP A 61 -16.93 7.36 23.35
N PHE A 62 -16.14 6.39 22.87
CA PHE A 62 -16.62 5.35 21.97
C PHE A 62 -17.01 4.10 22.74
N ASP A 63 -18.19 3.57 22.41
CA ASP A 63 -18.56 2.22 22.79
C ASP A 63 -17.69 1.21 22.02
N GLN A 64 -17.52 0.03 22.60
CA GLN A 64 -16.69 -1.02 22.02
C GLN A 64 -17.17 -1.46 20.62
N GLU A 65 -18.46 -1.33 20.33
CA GLU A 65 -19.01 -1.60 19.00
C GLU A 65 -18.58 -0.54 17.98
N THR A 66 -18.65 0.74 18.35
CA THR A 66 -18.17 1.85 17.53
C THR A 66 -16.67 1.72 17.23
N GLU A 67 -15.85 1.38 18.24
CA GLU A 67 -14.41 1.15 18.05
C GLU A 67 -14.16 0.04 17.00
N ARG A 68 -14.93 -1.06 17.03
CA ARG A 68 -14.83 -2.14 16.02
C ARG A 68 -15.22 -1.65 14.62
N VAL A 69 -16.29 -0.87 14.49
CA VAL A 69 -16.73 -0.33 13.20
C VAL A 69 -15.67 0.62 12.63
N ILE A 70 -15.13 1.53 13.45
CA ILE A 70 -14.04 2.44 13.05
C ILE A 70 -12.83 1.61 12.59
N GLN A 71 -12.48 0.53 13.28
CA GLN A 71 -11.39 -0.37 12.86
C GLN A 71 -11.66 -1.04 11.51
N GLN A 72 -12.86 -1.59 11.30
CA GLN A 72 -13.23 -2.27 10.05
C GLN A 72 -13.24 -1.30 8.86
N VAL A 73 -13.85 -0.13 9.03
CA VAL A 73 -13.88 0.93 8.01
C VAL A 73 -12.49 1.50 7.76
N GLY A 74 -11.70 1.69 8.81
CA GLY A 74 -10.30 2.11 8.72
C GLY A 74 -9.45 1.11 7.95
N TYR A 75 -9.64 -0.18 8.18
CA TYR A 75 -8.93 -1.23 7.45
C TYR A 75 -9.21 -1.21 5.93
N LEU A 76 -10.41 -0.83 5.51
CA LEU A 76 -10.70 -0.57 4.09
C LEU A 76 -9.89 0.62 3.54
N GLY A 77 -9.74 1.67 4.34
CA GLY A 77 -8.85 2.80 4.04
C GLY A 77 -7.40 2.36 3.84
N LEU A 78 -6.91 1.47 4.70
CA LEU A 78 -5.58 0.88 4.56
C LEU A 78 -5.45 0.09 3.25
N ILE A 79 -6.41 -0.77 2.91
CA ILE A 79 -6.40 -1.52 1.64
C ILE A 79 -6.30 -0.57 0.44
N LEU A 80 -7.09 0.51 0.44
CA LEU A 80 -7.09 1.50 -0.65
C LEU A 80 -5.79 2.31 -0.72
N LEU A 81 -5.23 2.69 0.43
CA LEU A 81 -3.92 3.34 0.52
C LEU A 81 -2.83 2.46 -0.10
N ILE A 82 -2.84 1.18 0.23
CA ILE A 82 -1.84 0.23 -0.27
C ILE A 82 -2.02 -0.04 -1.77
N TYR A 83 -3.27 -0.09 -2.23
CA TYR A 83 -3.62 -0.17 -3.65
C TYR A 83 -3.11 1.05 -4.43
N GLU A 84 -3.23 2.28 -3.90
CA GLU A 84 -2.64 3.49 -4.48
C GLU A 84 -1.12 3.38 -4.66
N GLY A 85 -0.45 2.77 -3.69
CA GLY A 85 0.97 2.46 -3.77
C GLY A 85 1.32 1.49 -4.88
N GLY A 86 0.50 0.46 -5.05
CA GLY A 86 0.63 -0.47 -6.17
C GLY A 86 0.45 0.23 -7.51
N LEU A 87 -0.57 1.09 -7.63
CA LEU A 87 -0.85 1.87 -8.84
C LEU A 87 0.31 2.79 -9.23
N SER A 88 0.98 3.38 -8.23
CA SER A 88 2.10 4.29 -8.44
C SER A 88 3.43 3.57 -8.72
N THR A 89 3.49 2.26 -8.54
CA THR A 89 4.71 1.47 -8.72
C THR A 89 4.79 0.86 -10.11
N SER A 90 5.87 1.13 -10.83
CA SER A 90 6.13 0.48 -12.12
C SER A 90 6.71 -0.92 -11.94
N ILE A 91 6.25 -1.89 -12.73
CA ILE A 91 6.79 -3.26 -12.71
C ILE A 91 8.29 -3.27 -13.04
N LYS A 92 8.75 -2.37 -13.93
CA LYS A 92 10.17 -2.26 -14.30
C LYS A 92 11.02 -1.89 -13.09
N SER A 93 10.61 -0.86 -12.35
CA SER A 93 11.31 -0.44 -11.14
C SER A 93 11.25 -1.48 -10.03
N LEU A 94 10.12 -2.17 -9.88
CA LEU A 94 9.96 -3.25 -8.91
C LEU A 94 10.93 -4.41 -9.21
N LYS A 95 10.98 -4.88 -10.46
CA LYS A 95 11.90 -5.95 -10.89
C LYS A 95 13.37 -5.55 -10.75
N ALA A 96 13.71 -4.30 -11.09
CA ALA A 96 15.08 -3.82 -10.99
C ALA A 96 15.59 -3.74 -9.54
N ASN A 97 14.70 -3.57 -8.57
CA ASN A 97 15.06 -3.41 -7.16
C ASN A 97 14.67 -4.61 -6.28
N ILE A 98 14.19 -5.72 -6.86
CA ILE A 98 13.69 -6.86 -6.09
C ILE A 98 14.78 -7.48 -5.21
N LEU A 99 16.00 -7.66 -5.74
CA LEU A 99 17.12 -8.23 -4.99
C LEU A 99 17.51 -7.36 -3.79
N LEU A 100 17.55 -6.04 -3.99
CA LEU A 100 17.86 -5.09 -2.93
C LEU A 100 16.75 -5.08 -1.87
N SER A 101 15.48 -5.09 -2.29
CA SER A 101 14.32 -5.11 -1.38
C SER A 101 14.28 -6.39 -0.56
N THR A 102 14.57 -7.54 -1.18
CA THR A 102 14.69 -8.83 -0.49
C THR A 102 15.84 -8.84 0.52
N ALA A 103 17.00 -8.29 0.16
CA ALA A 103 18.12 -8.18 1.10
C ALA A 103 17.77 -7.31 2.31
N VAL A 104 17.06 -6.19 2.11
CA VAL A 104 16.58 -5.33 3.19
C VAL A 104 15.59 -6.06 4.10
N ALA A 105 14.58 -6.73 3.51
CA ALA A 105 13.60 -7.53 4.25
C ALA A 105 14.26 -8.64 5.10
N ILE A 106 15.14 -9.44 4.48
CA ILE A 106 15.88 -10.51 5.18
C ILE A 106 16.72 -9.92 6.32
N THR A 107 17.43 -8.81 6.07
CA THR A 107 18.26 -8.19 7.10
C THR A 107 17.41 -7.66 8.27
N GLY A 108 16.26 -7.06 7.99
CA GLY A 108 15.32 -6.59 9.01
C GLY A 108 14.79 -7.73 9.88
N VAL A 109 14.33 -8.81 9.26
CA VAL A 109 13.83 -10.01 9.95
C VAL A 109 14.93 -10.73 10.72
N CYS A 110 16.07 -11.01 10.08
CA CYS A 110 17.18 -11.72 10.74
C CYS A 110 17.79 -10.87 11.87
N GLY A 111 17.90 -9.55 11.67
CA GLY A 111 18.42 -8.63 12.67
C GLY A 111 17.52 -8.55 13.91
N SER A 112 16.22 -8.35 13.72
CA SER A 112 15.24 -8.31 14.82
C SER A 112 15.15 -9.65 15.56
N MET A 113 15.17 -10.77 14.83
CA MET A 113 15.16 -12.10 15.43
C MET A 113 16.45 -12.39 16.20
N GLY A 114 17.62 -12.10 15.62
CA GLY A 114 18.92 -12.27 16.26
C GLY A 114 19.04 -11.45 17.54
N LEU A 115 18.62 -10.18 17.50
CA LEU A 115 18.59 -9.30 18.67
C LEU A 115 17.72 -9.91 19.78
N SER A 116 16.52 -10.39 19.44
CA SER A 116 15.61 -10.98 20.42
C SER A 116 16.18 -12.24 21.11
N PHE A 117 16.85 -13.12 20.35
CA PHE A 117 17.50 -14.31 20.91
C PHE A 117 18.73 -13.99 21.75
N ILE A 118 19.48 -12.93 21.44
CA ILE A 118 20.58 -12.44 22.30
C ILE A 118 20.01 -11.97 23.65
N LEU A 119 18.89 -11.24 23.65
CA LEU A 119 18.25 -10.78 24.89
C LEU A 119 17.67 -11.92 25.75
N LYS A 120 17.47 -13.12 25.19
CA LYS A 120 16.97 -14.31 25.91
C LYS A 120 17.84 -14.64 27.13
N GLU A 121 19.16 -14.56 26.99
CA GLU A 121 20.12 -14.91 28.05
C GLU A 121 19.96 -14.02 29.29
N LEU A 122 19.42 -12.81 29.12
CA LEU A 122 19.25 -11.83 30.18
C LEU A 122 17.95 -12.02 30.99
N MET A 123 16.96 -12.74 30.44
CA MET A 123 15.59 -12.77 30.98
C MET A 123 15.07 -14.17 31.35
N SER A 124 15.93 -15.19 31.32
CA SER A 124 15.58 -16.61 31.62
C SER A 124 14.31 -17.08 30.89
N ALA A 125 14.14 -16.63 29.64
CA ALA A 125 12.94 -16.82 28.84
C ALA A 125 12.90 -18.19 28.12
N THR A 126 11.70 -18.75 27.93
CA THR A 126 11.51 -19.96 27.10
C THR A 126 11.77 -19.64 25.64
N SER A 127 12.20 -20.59 24.80
CA SER A 127 12.57 -20.31 23.38
C SER A 127 11.43 -19.72 22.53
N LEU A 128 10.16 -19.88 22.93
CA LEU A 128 9.01 -19.28 22.24
C LEU A 128 8.88 -17.77 22.50
N GLN A 129 9.26 -17.29 23.68
CA GLN A 129 9.15 -15.88 24.06
C GLN A 129 10.07 -14.95 23.23
N PRO A 130 11.39 -15.21 23.07
CA PRO A 130 12.24 -14.40 22.21
C PRO A 130 11.87 -14.59 20.73
N PHE A 131 11.35 -15.75 20.31
CA PHE A 131 10.83 -15.90 18.96
C PHE A 131 9.63 -14.96 18.72
N ALA A 132 8.66 -14.94 19.65
CA ALA A 132 7.49 -14.06 19.56
C ALA A 132 7.87 -12.59 19.66
N ALA A 133 8.82 -12.22 20.54
CA ALA A 133 9.31 -10.85 20.66
C ALA A 133 10.09 -10.40 19.40
N GLY A 134 10.90 -11.29 18.82
CA GLY A 134 11.62 -11.03 17.57
C GLY A 134 10.67 -10.87 16.40
N ALA A 135 9.66 -11.75 16.30
CA ALA A 135 8.61 -11.65 15.31
C ALA A 135 7.82 -10.33 15.44
N ALA A 136 7.47 -9.92 16.66
CA ALA A 136 6.81 -8.65 16.91
C ALA A 136 7.69 -7.45 16.53
N LEU A 137 8.99 -7.50 16.82
CA LEU A 137 9.95 -6.45 16.45
C LEU A 137 10.21 -6.38 14.94
N SER A 138 10.09 -7.50 14.24
CA SER A 138 10.23 -7.59 12.78
C SER A 138 9.04 -7.02 12.00
N ALA A 139 7.88 -6.85 12.66
CA ALA A 139 6.66 -6.43 12.01
C ALA A 139 6.70 -4.96 11.58
N THR A 140 6.67 -4.72 10.26
CA THR A 140 6.67 -3.38 9.68
C THR A 140 5.24 -2.86 9.44
N SER A 141 4.90 -1.67 9.95
CA SER A 141 3.58 -1.05 9.71
C SER A 141 3.49 -0.42 8.32
N LEU A 142 2.95 -1.18 7.37
CA LEU A 142 2.84 -0.77 5.97
C LEU A 142 2.05 0.53 5.78
N GLY A 143 0.93 0.69 6.50
CA GLY A 143 0.08 1.89 6.42
C GLY A 143 0.79 3.17 6.84
N THR A 144 1.55 3.12 7.94
CA THR A 144 2.33 4.26 8.42
C THR A 144 3.44 4.61 7.45
N THR A 145 4.24 3.61 7.04
CA THR A 145 5.34 3.79 6.09
C THR A 145 4.87 4.39 4.78
N PHE A 146 3.78 3.85 4.21
CA PHE A 146 3.25 4.34 2.95
C PHE A 146 2.65 5.74 3.06
N THR A 147 1.95 6.05 4.16
CA THR A 147 1.42 7.40 4.41
C THR A 147 2.55 8.43 4.46
N ILE A 148 3.63 8.13 5.20
CA ILE A 148 4.80 9.03 5.30
C ILE A 148 5.47 9.22 3.95
N LEU A 149 5.71 8.14 3.21
CA LEU A 149 6.32 8.20 1.87
C LEU A 149 5.44 8.98 0.88
N SER A 150 4.11 8.83 0.97
CA SER A 150 3.16 9.52 0.09
C SER A 150 3.11 11.02 0.39
N THR A 151 3.00 11.40 1.67
CA THR A 151 3.01 12.81 2.10
C THR A 151 4.32 13.51 1.73
N THR A 152 5.44 12.80 1.76
CA THR A 152 6.77 13.32 1.39
C THR A 152 7.08 13.21 -0.11
N GLN A 153 6.15 12.72 -0.93
CA GLN A 153 6.34 12.50 -2.38
C GLN A 153 7.51 11.57 -2.74
N LEU A 154 7.88 10.65 -1.82
CA LEU A 154 8.99 9.72 -1.99
C LEU A 154 8.55 8.35 -2.55
N THR A 155 7.26 8.09 -2.74
CA THR A 155 6.71 6.79 -3.16
C THR A 155 7.26 6.26 -4.48
N THR A 156 7.56 7.15 -5.43
CA THR A 156 8.09 6.79 -6.76
C THR A 156 9.61 6.72 -6.82
N THR A 157 10.31 7.16 -5.76
CA THR A 157 11.77 7.14 -5.69
C THR A 157 12.30 5.73 -5.50
N ARG A 158 13.59 5.52 -5.82
CA ARG A 158 14.25 4.23 -5.55
C ARG A 158 14.15 3.82 -4.08
N LEU A 159 14.28 4.79 -3.16
CA LEU A 159 14.11 4.56 -1.72
C LEU A 159 12.69 4.08 -1.41
N GLY A 160 11.67 4.83 -1.86
CA GLY A 160 10.28 4.48 -1.62
C GLY A 160 9.91 3.10 -2.17
N ILE A 161 10.34 2.77 -3.39
CA ILE A 161 10.09 1.46 -4.02
C ILE A 161 10.77 0.33 -3.25
N VAL A 162 12.04 0.50 -2.85
CA VAL A 162 12.77 -0.52 -2.08
C VAL A 162 12.13 -0.72 -0.71
N THR A 163 11.84 0.37 0.02
CA THR A 163 11.26 0.31 1.36
C THR A 163 9.85 -0.31 1.36
N THR A 164 8.99 0.10 0.42
CA THR A 164 7.63 -0.46 0.32
C THR A 164 7.64 -1.92 -0.12
N SER A 165 8.53 -2.29 -1.06
CA SER A 165 8.68 -3.67 -1.49
C SER A 165 9.25 -4.56 -0.39
N ALA A 166 10.20 -4.07 0.42
CA ALA A 166 10.71 -4.79 1.58
C ALA A 166 9.61 -5.00 2.63
N ALA A 167 8.86 -3.95 2.99
CA ALA A 167 7.74 -4.04 3.93
C ALA A 167 6.66 -5.04 3.49
N MET A 168 6.44 -5.17 2.18
CA MET A 168 5.54 -6.16 1.59
C MET A 168 6.03 -7.60 1.73
N LEU A 169 7.34 -7.82 1.58
CA LEU A 169 7.94 -9.14 1.81
C LEU A 169 7.88 -9.50 3.30
N ASP A 170 8.12 -8.53 4.18
CA ASP A 170 8.04 -8.71 5.63
C ASP A 170 6.62 -9.08 6.09
N ASP A 171 5.57 -8.59 5.44
CA ASP A 171 4.18 -8.92 5.76
C ASP A 171 3.85 -10.41 5.48
N VAL A 172 4.40 -10.97 4.40
CA VAL A 172 4.32 -12.42 4.12
C VAL A 172 5.06 -13.23 5.18
N VAL A 173 6.27 -12.79 5.55
CA VAL A 173 7.06 -13.43 6.61
C VAL A 173 6.36 -13.33 7.97
N GLY A 174 5.76 -12.19 8.27
CA GLY A 174 4.99 -11.95 9.49
C GLY A 174 3.80 -12.91 9.64
N LEU A 175 3.06 -13.15 8.55
CA LEU A 175 2.02 -14.19 8.53
C LEU A 175 2.58 -15.58 8.89
N VAL A 176 3.74 -15.94 8.35
CA VAL A 176 4.39 -17.22 8.66
C VAL A 176 4.78 -17.29 10.13
N MET A 177 5.35 -16.21 10.69
CA MET A 177 5.72 -16.15 12.11
C MET A 177 4.51 -16.26 13.03
N ILE A 178 3.40 -15.56 12.74
CA ILE A 178 2.15 -15.66 13.52
C ILE A 178 1.65 -17.11 13.55
N GLN A 179 1.72 -17.81 12.41
CA GLN A 179 1.28 -19.20 12.33
C GLN A 179 2.22 -20.12 13.12
N ILE A 180 3.53 -19.93 13.06
CA ILE A 180 4.48 -20.67 13.89
C ILE A 180 4.18 -20.45 15.38
N ILE A 181 3.97 -19.19 15.82
CA ILE A 181 3.65 -18.86 17.21
C ILE A 181 2.34 -19.54 17.63
N SER A 182 1.30 -19.49 16.80
CA SER A 182 -0.01 -20.09 17.10
C SER A 182 0.08 -21.61 17.25
N ASN A 183 0.88 -22.27 16.42
CA ASN A 183 1.03 -23.73 16.47
C ASN A 183 1.88 -24.18 17.66
N LEU A 184 2.98 -23.47 17.94
CA LEU A 184 3.83 -23.74 19.11
C LEU A 184 3.13 -23.41 20.43
N GLY A 185 2.21 -22.44 20.43
CA GLY A 185 1.43 -22.08 21.61
C GLY A 185 0.25 -23.01 21.92
N SER A 186 -0.17 -23.85 20.96
CA SER A 186 -1.41 -24.65 21.08
C SER A 186 -1.21 -26.17 21.08
N ALA A 187 -0.02 -26.69 20.77
CA ALA A 187 0.21 -28.12 20.59
C ALA A 187 1.49 -28.64 21.28
N ASP A 188 1.42 -29.85 21.85
CA ASP A 188 2.58 -30.63 22.31
C ASP A 188 3.43 -31.21 21.16
N SER A 189 2.96 -31.10 19.90
CA SER A 189 3.66 -31.60 18.72
C SER A 189 3.64 -30.61 17.55
N PHE A 190 4.81 -30.45 16.90
CA PHE A 190 4.99 -29.54 15.78
C PHE A 190 4.44 -30.14 14.47
N SER A 191 3.28 -29.66 14.02
CA SER A 191 2.76 -30.02 12.69
C SER A 191 3.38 -29.12 11.61
N GLY A 192 4.36 -29.64 10.88
CA GLY A 192 5.00 -28.92 9.78
C GLY A 192 4.03 -28.43 8.69
N VAL A 193 2.87 -29.08 8.56
CA VAL A 193 1.80 -28.69 7.63
C VAL A 193 1.27 -27.28 7.92
N ALA A 194 1.23 -26.87 9.18
CA ALA A 194 0.70 -25.58 9.58
C ALA A 194 1.65 -24.39 9.27
N VAL A 195 2.94 -24.66 9.09
CA VAL A 195 3.95 -23.67 8.67
C VAL A 195 4.09 -23.63 7.15
N ILE A 196 4.00 -24.79 6.50
CA ILE A 196 4.12 -24.92 5.05
C ILE A 196 2.93 -24.26 4.33
N ARG A 197 1.71 -24.42 4.85
CA ARG A 197 0.49 -23.92 4.18
C ARG A 197 0.47 -22.40 3.95
N PRO A 198 0.79 -21.52 4.92
CA PRO A 198 0.86 -20.06 4.69
C PRO A 198 1.97 -19.63 3.73
N ILE A 199 3.13 -20.30 3.77
CA ILE A 199 4.26 -20.02 2.87
C ILE A 199 3.87 -20.34 1.42
N PHE A 200 3.37 -21.56 1.19
CA PHE A 200 2.92 -21.99 -0.13
C PHE A 200 1.68 -21.23 -0.58
N GLY A 201 0.79 -20.83 0.32
CA GLY A 201 -0.35 -19.96 0.01
C GLY A 201 0.11 -18.58 -0.48
N SER A 202 1.06 -17.96 0.23
CA SER A 202 1.56 -16.62 -0.13
C SER A 202 2.38 -16.61 -1.42
N ILE A 203 3.32 -17.55 -1.56
CA ILE A 203 4.11 -17.70 -2.78
C ILE A 203 3.24 -18.18 -3.94
N GLY A 204 2.33 -19.12 -3.69
CA GLY A 204 1.40 -19.67 -4.67
C GLY A 204 0.43 -18.63 -5.21
N VAL A 205 -0.07 -17.72 -4.37
CA VAL A 205 -0.89 -16.59 -4.83
C VAL A 205 -0.06 -15.56 -5.58
N ALA A 206 1.14 -15.21 -5.11
CA ALA A 206 2.01 -14.28 -5.81
C ALA A 206 2.36 -14.79 -7.21
N VAL A 207 2.82 -16.04 -7.31
CA VAL A 207 3.17 -16.70 -8.57
C VAL A 207 1.93 -16.97 -9.41
N GLY A 208 0.86 -17.48 -8.81
CA GLY A 208 -0.40 -17.80 -9.49
C GLY A 208 -1.06 -16.57 -10.08
N LEU A 209 -1.05 -15.43 -9.38
CA LEU A 209 -1.59 -14.18 -9.90
C LEU A 209 -0.69 -13.60 -11.00
N LEU A 210 0.63 -13.69 -10.86
CA LEU A 210 1.57 -13.23 -11.88
C LEU A 210 1.49 -14.08 -13.16
N LEU A 211 1.33 -15.40 -13.01
CA LEU A 211 1.06 -16.33 -14.11
C LEU A 211 -0.31 -16.10 -14.73
N LEU A 212 -1.37 -15.92 -13.94
CA LEU A 212 -2.71 -15.63 -14.45
C LEU A 212 -2.73 -14.31 -15.24
N CYS A 213 -2.05 -13.28 -14.73
CA CYS A 213 -1.93 -11.99 -15.41
C CYS A 213 -1.13 -12.08 -16.72
N THR A 214 -0.02 -12.82 -16.73
CA THR A 214 0.81 -12.94 -17.94
C THR A 214 0.25 -13.93 -18.96
N PHE A 215 -0.35 -15.03 -18.51
CA PHE A 215 -0.80 -16.13 -19.36
C PHE A 215 -2.27 -16.05 -19.75
N CYS A 216 -3.16 -15.52 -18.90
CA CYS A 216 -4.59 -15.37 -19.24
C CYS A 216 -4.93 -13.93 -19.63
N LEU A 217 -4.49 -12.91 -18.87
CA LEU A 217 -4.84 -11.52 -19.18
C LEU A 217 -4.11 -10.98 -20.39
N GLN A 218 -2.83 -11.32 -20.63
CA GLN A 218 -2.11 -10.79 -21.80
C GLN A 218 -2.68 -11.24 -23.15
N PRO A 219 -2.92 -12.54 -23.42
CA PRO A 219 -3.56 -12.95 -24.68
C PRO A 219 -5.05 -12.60 -24.69
N GLY A 220 -5.74 -12.69 -23.55
CA GLY A 220 -7.13 -12.29 -23.41
C GLY A 220 -7.33 -10.83 -23.79
N LEU A 221 -6.48 -9.93 -23.27
CA LEU A 221 -6.52 -8.50 -23.57
C LEU A 221 -6.20 -8.18 -25.02
N LYS A 222 -5.16 -8.81 -25.59
CA LYS A 222 -4.84 -8.62 -27.02
C LYS A 222 -6.00 -9.06 -27.91
N LYS A 223 -6.58 -10.23 -27.62
CA LYS A 223 -7.76 -10.74 -28.34
C LYS A 223 -9.00 -9.83 -28.14
N LEU A 224 -9.16 -9.25 -26.94
CA LEU A 224 -10.24 -8.31 -26.63
C LEU A 224 -10.07 -6.97 -27.36
N LEU A 225 -8.84 -6.47 -27.44
CA LEU A 225 -8.47 -5.27 -28.17
C LEU A 225 -8.53 -5.47 -29.69
N ASP A 226 -8.26 -6.68 -30.19
CA ASP A 226 -8.45 -7.03 -31.59
C ASP A 226 -9.95 -7.16 -31.93
N CYS A 227 -10.79 -7.57 -30.97
CA CYS A 227 -12.26 -7.59 -31.09
C CYS A 227 -12.93 -6.24 -30.72
N LYS A 228 -12.21 -5.12 -30.87
CA LYS A 228 -12.66 -3.78 -30.45
C LYS A 228 -13.91 -3.25 -31.16
N ASP A 229 -14.28 -3.84 -32.29
CA ASP A 229 -15.51 -3.48 -33.02
C ASP A 229 -16.79 -4.06 -32.39
N THR A 230 -16.66 -5.01 -31.46
CA THR A 230 -17.81 -5.68 -30.81
C THR A 230 -18.10 -5.12 -29.41
N PHE A 231 -17.26 -4.23 -28.86
CA PHE A 231 -17.49 -3.67 -27.53
C PHE A 231 -18.43 -2.45 -27.56
N PRO A 232 -19.50 -2.45 -26.75
CA PRO A 232 -20.41 -1.31 -26.67
C PRO A 232 -19.68 -0.05 -26.19
N ALA A 233 -20.10 1.12 -26.69
CA ALA A 233 -19.52 2.43 -26.36
C ALA A 233 -19.44 2.73 -24.85
N PHE A 234 -20.22 2.02 -24.03
CA PHE A 234 -20.20 2.06 -22.57
C PHE A 234 -18.84 1.67 -21.95
N SER A 235 -18.02 0.85 -22.62
CA SER A 235 -16.70 0.45 -22.07
C SER A 235 -15.68 1.60 -22.00
N LYS A 236 -15.93 2.70 -22.71
CA LYS A 236 -15.08 3.91 -22.69
C LYS A 236 -15.45 4.90 -21.59
N THR A 237 -16.52 4.67 -20.83
CA THR A 237 -16.96 5.58 -19.77
C THR A 237 -16.08 5.43 -18.52
N THR A 238 -15.72 6.54 -17.88
CA THR A 238 -14.92 6.55 -16.63
C THR A 238 -15.54 5.69 -15.52
N ASN A 239 -16.87 5.65 -15.44
CA ASN A 239 -17.60 4.83 -14.47
C ASN A 239 -17.38 3.32 -14.68
N PHE A 240 -17.28 2.85 -15.93
CA PHE A 240 -16.99 1.45 -16.22
C PHE A 240 -15.57 1.09 -15.79
N ALA A 241 -14.60 1.98 -16.05
CA ALA A 241 -13.22 1.76 -15.63
C ALA A 241 -13.06 1.78 -14.09
N PHE A 242 -13.82 2.64 -13.39
CA PHE A 242 -13.94 2.58 -11.93
C PHE A 242 -14.49 1.25 -11.43
N LEU A 243 -15.59 0.77 -12.03
CA LEU A 243 -16.17 -0.52 -11.67
C LEU A 243 -15.20 -1.67 -11.94
N ALA A 244 -14.54 -1.69 -13.10
CA ALA A 244 -13.57 -2.71 -13.46
C ALA A 244 -12.38 -2.75 -12.48
N GLN A 245 -11.82 -1.60 -12.12
CA GLN A 245 -10.71 -1.53 -11.15
C GLN A 245 -11.13 -1.98 -9.76
N THR A 246 -12.33 -1.59 -9.33
CA THR A 246 -12.90 -2.02 -8.06
C THR A 246 -13.11 -3.54 -8.04
N CYS A 247 -13.64 -4.11 -9.11
CA CYS A 247 -13.81 -5.57 -9.25
C CYS A 247 -12.46 -6.30 -9.24
N VAL A 248 -11.43 -5.77 -9.91
CA VAL A 248 -10.08 -6.35 -9.87
C VAL A 248 -9.51 -6.31 -8.45
N LEU A 249 -9.61 -5.17 -7.77
CA LEU A 249 -9.14 -5.02 -6.39
C LEU A 249 -9.84 -6.02 -5.46
N ILE A 250 -11.18 -6.05 -5.48
CA ILE A 250 -11.97 -6.96 -4.63
C ILE A 250 -11.67 -8.42 -4.99
N GLY A 251 -11.63 -8.77 -6.28
CA GLY A 251 -11.38 -10.13 -6.73
C GLY A 251 -10.00 -10.64 -6.30
N VAL A 252 -8.96 -9.82 -6.46
CA VAL A 252 -7.60 -10.17 -6.05
C VAL A 252 -7.49 -10.28 -4.53
N VAL A 253 -7.98 -9.29 -3.77
CA VAL A 253 -7.92 -9.31 -2.30
C VAL A 253 -8.71 -10.49 -1.74
N THR A 254 -9.91 -10.74 -2.25
CA THR A 254 -10.76 -11.86 -1.82
C THR A 254 -10.12 -13.19 -2.15
N GLY A 255 -9.69 -13.41 -3.41
CA GLY A 255 -9.04 -14.67 -3.80
C GLY A 255 -7.77 -14.95 -3.00
N ALA A 256 -6.97 -13.91 -2.75
CA ALA A 256 -5.74 -14.00 -1.98
C ALA A 256 -6.00 -14.33 -0.49
N THR A 257 -6.95 -13.64 0.14
CA THR A 257 -7.32 -13.91 1.55
C THR A 257 -7.88 -15.31 1.75
N TYR A 258 -8.74 -15.81 0.84
CA TYR A 258 -9.22 -17.19 0.90
C TYR A 258 -8.12 -18.23 0.67
N ALA A 259 -7.10 -17.90 -0.12
CA ALA A 259 -5.90 -18.73 -0.27
C ALA A 259 -4.94 -18.67 0.93
N GLY A 260 -5.22 -17.82 1.94
CA GLY A 260 -4.45 -17.72 3.17
C GLY A 260 -3.22 -16.82 3.10
N THR A 261 -3.18 -15.88 2.15
CA THR A 261 -2.15 -14.82 2.09
C THR A 261 -2.65 -13.49 2.67
N SER A 262 -1.76 -12.50 2.76
CA SER A 262 -2.09 -11.15 3.23
C SER A 262 -2.98 -10.41 2.21
N SER A 263 -4.07 -9.84 2.73
CA SER A 263 -4.93 -8.90 2.02
C SER A 263 -4.19 -7.63 1.58
N LEU A 264 -3.22 -7.15 2.37
CA LEU A 264 -2.46 -5.93 2.06
C LEU A 264 -1.50 -6.17 0.90
N PHE A 265 -0.78 -7.30 0.94
CA PHE A 265 0.06 -7.73 -0.17
C PHE A 265 -0.75 -7.88 -1.46
N ALA A 266 -1.93 -8.50 -1.37
CA ALA A 266 -2.84 -8.66 -2.50
C ALA A 266 -3.35 -7.32 -3.06
N ALA A 267 -3.72 -6.37 -2.20
CA ALA A 267 -4.16 -5.04 -2.60
C ALA A 267 -3.09 -4.29 -3.39
N TYR A 268 -1.84 -4.36 -2.93
CA TYR A 268 -0.71 -3.77 -3.65
C TYR A 268 -0.49 -4.43 -5.01
N LEU A 269 -0.50 -5.76 -5.07
CA LEU A 269 -0.31 -6.49 -6.31
C LEU A 269 -1.45 -6.18 -7.30
N ALA A 270 -2.69 -6.02 -6.83
CA ALA A 270 -3.80 -5.54 -7.65
C ALA A 270 -3.53 -4.16 -8.27
N GLY A 271 -2.96 -3.23 -7.50
CA GLY A 271 -2.56 -1.90 -8.00
C GLY A 271 -1.47 -1.99 -9.06
N VAL A 272 -0.45 -2.83 -8.82
CA VAL A 272 0.65 -3.06 -9.79
C VAL A 272 0.11 -3.66 -11.09
N ILE A 273 -0.84 -4.60 -11.01
CA ILE A 273 -1.49 -5.23 -12.17
C ILE A 273 -2.27 -4.20 -12.98
N VAL A 274 -3.04 -3.33 -12.33
CA VAL A 274 -3.79 -2.26 -13.00
C VAL A 274 -2.84 -1.27 -13.67
N SER A 275 -1.76 -0.87 -12.99
CA SER A 275 -0.72 0.01 -13.54
C SER A 275 -0.03 -0.60 -14.77
N TRP A 276 0.25 -1.90 -14.73
CA TRP A 276 0.80 -2.63 -15.88
C TRP A 276 -0.18 -2.72 -17.05
N PHE A 277 -1.46 -2.98 -16.77
CA PHE A 277 -2.51 -3.03 -17.77
C PHE A 277 -2.66 -1.69 -18.49
N ASP A 278 -2.64 -0.58 -17.75
CA ASP A 278 -2.66 0.76 -18.34
C ASP A 278 -1.47 1.00 -19.28
N GLY A 279 -0.27 0.54 -18.90
CA GLY A 279 0.93 0.61 -19.74
C GLY A 279 0.81 -0.18 -21.05
N LEU A 280 0.18 -1.36 -21.02
CA LEU A 280 -0.07 -2.16 -22.23
C LEU A 280 -1.07 -1.46 -23.16
N VAL A 281 -2.18 -0.95 -22.61
CA VAL A 281 -3.20 -0.23 -23.38
C VAL A 281 -2.62 1.04 -24.00
N ALA A 282 -1.77 1.78 -23.28
CA ALA A 282 -1.06 2.94 -23.82
C ALA A 282 -0.15 2.54 -24.99
N GLY A 283 0.66 1.49 -24.85
CA GLY A 283 1.55 1.01 -25.91
C GLY A 283 0.84 0.56 -27.19
N THR A 284 -0.38 0.00 -27.08
CA THR A 284 -1.19 -0.40 -28.25
C THR A 284 -1.88 0.77 -28.98
N LYS A 285 -1.99 1.95 -28.36
CA LYS A 285 -2.52 3.15 -29.01
C LYS A 285 -1.46 3.88 -29.85
N THR A 286 -0.18 3.61 -29.62
CA THR A 286 0.98 4.22 -30.29
C THR A 286 1.69 3.41 -31.41
N PRO A 287 1.03 2.64 -32.31
CA PRO A 287 1.73 2.09 -33.49
C PRO A 287 1.60 2.90 -34.79
N LEU A 288 1.11 4.15 -34.81
CA LEU A 288 0.83 4.84 -36.09
C LEU A 288 1.07 6.35 -36.08
N ALA A 289 2.28 6.79 -35.70
CA ALA A 289 2.73 8.17 -35.93
C ALA A 289 4.21 8.30 -36.32
N GLY A 290 4.90 7.18 -36.58
CA GLY A 290 6.36 7.15 -36.83
C GLY A 290 6.78 6.55 -38.17
N LEU A 291 5.89 6.46 -39.16
CA LEU A 291 6.21 5.94 -40.50
C LEU A 291 5.66 6.88 -41.56
N GLN A 292 6.26 8.06 -41.67
CA GLN A 292 6.26 8.88 -42.90
C GLN A 292 7.34 9.96 -42.76
N SER A 293 8.59 9.60 -43.07
CA SER A 293 9.58 10.48 -43.71
C SER A 293 10.91 9.72 -43.79
N SER A 294 11.02 8.81 -44.74
CA SER A 294 12.29 8.43 -45.36
C SER A 294 11.93 7.95 -46.76
N GLY A 295 11.60 8.94 -47.59
CA GLY A 295 11.60 8.79 -49.03
C GLY A 295 13.01 9.06 -49.54
N ASP A 296 13.47 8.18 -50.41
CA ASP A 296 14.77 8.11 -51.03
C ASP A 296 15.23 9.42 -51.70
N HIS A 297 16.51 9.74 -51.58
CA HIS A 297 17.31 10.29 -52.67
C HIS A 297 18.81 10.10 -52.37
N GLU A 298 19.42 9.17 -53.09
CA GLU A 298 20.87 8.98 -53.19
C GLU A 298 21.42 9.72 -54.43
N LEU A 299 22.72 10.00 -54.37
CA LEU A 299 23.71 10.37 -55.41
C LEU A 299 24.09 11.85 -55.68
N THR A 300 25.33 12.14 -55.23
CA THR A 300 26.47 12.80 -55.92
C THR A 300 26.47 14.30 -56.23
N SER A 301 27.45 15.04 -55.67
CA SER A 301 28.72 15.39 -56.34
C SER A 301 29.47 16.55 -55.65
N ASN A 302 30.80 16.53 -55.80
CA ASN A 302 31.78 17.53 -55.34
C ASN A 302 31.65 18.89 -56.06
N HIS A 303 31.88 20.01 -55.34
CA HIS A 303 32.67 21.19 -55.77
C HIS A 303 32.69 22.24 -54.63
N ARG A 304 33.83 22.53 -53.98
CA ARG A 304 34.86 23.55 -54.28
C ARG A 304 34.40 25.02 -54.13
N GLY A 305 34.81 25.63 -53.02
CA GLY A 305 35.29 27.02 -52.88
C GLY A 305 34.31 28.18 -53.10
N SER A 306 34.18 29.08 -52.11
CA SER A 306 34.53 30.49 -52.30
C SER A 306 34.38 31.27 -50.99
N ALA A 307 35.38 32.10 -50.73
CA ALA A 307 35.40 33.10 -49.68
C ALA A 307 34.42 34.24 -49.98
N ARG A 308 33.76 34.79 -48.95
CA ARG A 308 33.60 36.25 -48.90
C ARG A 308 33.45 36.77 -47.48
N ASN A 309 34.24 37.82 -47.29
CA ASN A 309 34.58 38.55 -46.10
C ASN A 309 33.55 39.67 -45.88
N SER A 310 33.17 39.93 -44.63
CA SER A 310 32.58 41.22 -44.20
C SER A 310 32.87 41.46 -42.71
N ARG A 311 33.93 42.24 -42.47
CA ARG A 311 34.17 43.15 -41.33
C ARG A 311 32.87 43.79 -40.81
N SER A 312 32.67 44.23 -39.56
CA SER A 312 33.52 44.42 -38.37
C SER A 312 32.62 45.02 -37.28
N ARG A 313 32.75 44.60 -36.02
CA ARG A 313 32.86 45.52 -34.85
C ARG A 313 33.20 44.71 -33.61
N CYS A 314 34.39 44.99 -33.06
CA CYS A 314 34.80 44.64 -31.71
C CYS A 314 34.53 45.82 -30.77
N THR A 315 34.11 45.52 -29.54
CA THR A 315 34.33 46.24 -28.26
C THR A 315 33.59 45.39 -27.21
N GLU A 316 34.29 44.47 -26.56
CA GLU A 316 35.00 44.59 -25.27
C GLU A 316 34.16 44.03 -24.10
N ASP A 317 34.60 42.85 -23.65
CA ASP A 317 34.65 42.27 -22.31
C ASP A 317 33.60 42.61 -21.24
N THR A 318 32.93 41.58 -20.70
CA THR A 318 33.06 41.14 -19.28
C THR A 318 32.25 39.85 -19.00
N PHE A 319 32.98 38.83 -18.51
CA PHE A 319 32.62 37.68 -17.66
C PHE A 319 31.16 37.26 -17.36
N SER A 320 30.89 35.98 -17.72
CA SER A 320 30.24 34.90 -16.93
C SER A 320 28.95 35.18 -16.15
N SER A 321 27.83 34.55 -16.56
CA SER A 321 27.03 33.67 -15.68
C SER A 321 25.87 32.95 -16.39
N ARG A 322 25.94 31.61 -16.34
CA ARG A 322 24.85 30.69 -15.98
C ARG A 322 23.58 30.68 -16.85
N ALA A 323 23.59 29.78 -17.85
CA ALA A 323 22.37 29.28 -18.49
C ALA A 323 21.45 28.61 -17.46
N GLN A 324 20.22 29.10 -17.36
CA GLN A 324 19.12 28.43 -16.67
C GLN A 324 18.71 27.17 -17.46
N PRO A 325 18.51 26.01 -16.83
CA PRO A 325 17.85 24.89 -17.50
C PRO A 325 16.36 25.22 -17.61
N ARG A 326 15.86 25.25 -18.85
CA ARG A 326 14.43 25.24 -19.18
C ARG A 326 13.70 24.17 -18.36
N GLU A 327 12.62 24.58 -17.72
CA GLU A 327 11.60 23.69 -17.17
C GLU A 327 11.19 22.67 -18.23
N THR A 328 11.38 21.39 -17.93
CA THR A 328 10.81 20.28 -18.70
C THR A 328 9.30 20.29 -18.48
N GLU A 329 8.59 20.86 -19.45
CA GLU A 329 7.16 20.75 -19.65
C GLU A 329 6.78 19.25 -19.67
N ILE A 330 6.07 18.80 -18.63
CA ILE A 330 5.61 17.42 -18.50
C ILE A 330 4.46 17.24 -19.49
N THR A 331 4.72 16.52 -20.58
CA THR A 331 3.75 16.19 -21.62
C THR A 331 2.56 15.43 -21.02
N HIS A 332 1.35 15.97 -21.19
CA HIS A 332 0.09 15.55 -20.55
C HIS A 332 -0.48 14.19 -21.03
N ASN A 333 0.33 13.31 -21.62
CA ASN A 333 -0.10 12.07 -22.31
C ASN A 333 0.24 10.76 -21.58
N ASP A 334 0.94 10.79 -20.45
CA ASP A 334 1.44 9.58 -19.75
C ASP A 334 0.68 9.22 -18.46
N ILE A 335 -0.45 9.85 -18.17
CA ILE A 335 -1.19 9.58 -16.93
C ILE A 335 -2.00 8.28 -17.08
N SER A 336 -1.61 7.25 -16.34
CA SER A 336 -2.29 5.94 -16.32
C SER A 336 -3.77 6.06 -15.91
N THR A 337 -4.66 5.37 -16.63
CA THR A 337 -6.12 5.41 -16.41
C THR A 337 -6.49 5.12 -14.96
N GLY A 338 -5.80 4.17 -14.31
CA GLY A 338 -5.99 3.80 -12.91
C GLY A 338 -5.61 4.86 -11.91
N LYS A 339 -4.54 5.61 -12.14
CA LYS A 339 -4.19 6.72 -11.25
C LYS A 339 -5.22 7.86 -11.33
N ILE A 340 -5.77 8.11 -12.52
CA ILE A 340 -6.84 9.11 -12.73
C ILE A 340 -8.13 8.69 -12.01
N ILE A 341 -8.51 7.42 -12.13
CA ILE A 341 -9.72 6.90 -11.49
C ILE A 341 -9.57 6.90 -9.97
N TYR A 342 -8.40 6.52 -9.47
CA TYR A 342 -8.10 6.61 -8.06
C TYR A 342 -8.22 8.05 -7.53
N SER A 343 -7.57 9.01 -8.20
CA SER A 343 -7.64 10.42 -7.76
C SER A 343 -9.06 10.98 -7.78
N LYS A 344 -9.90 10.53 -8.73
CA LYS A 344 -11.26 11.02 -8.89
C LYS A 344 -12.27 10.44 -7.90
N TYR A 345 -12.19 9.14 -7.61
CA TYR A 345 -13.24 8.45 -6.83
C TYR A 345 -12.79 7.99 -5.45
N PHE A 346 -11.51 7.59 -5.28
CA PHE A 346 -11.03 6.98 -4.05
C PHE A 346 -10.28 7.98 -3.14
N ASP A 347 -9.55 8.93 -3.71
CA ASP A 347 -8.64 9.80 -2.97
C ASP A 347 -9.31 10.62 -1.86
N ALA A 348 -10.42 11.28 -2.18
CA ALA A 348 -11.13 12.13 -1.21
C ALA A 348 -11.72 11.33 -0.03
N PRO A 349 -12.47 10.23 -0.24
CA PRO A 349 -12.93 9.36 0.85
C PRO A 349 -11.79 8.75 1.68
N VAL A 350 -10.71 8.30 1.02
CA VAL A 350 -9.57 7.67 1.69
C VAL A 350 -8.88 8.67 2.61
N LYS A 351 -8.49 9.84 2.09
CA LYS A 351 -7.72 10.82 2.86
C LYS A 351 -8.53 11.50 3.97
N ARG A 352 -9.83 11.75 3.76
CA ARG A 352 -10.65 12.51 4.71
C ARG A 352 -11.38 11.67 5.75
N VAL A 353 -11.66 10.40 5.46
CA VAL A 353 -12.49 9.56 6.32
C VAL A 353 -11.78 8.25 6.65
N LEU A 354 -11.46 7.44 5.65
CA LEU A 354 -11.04 6.07 5.90
C LEU A 354 -9.64 5.97 6.55
N LEU A 355 -8.69 6.77 6.08
CA LEU A 355 -7.32 6.77 6.60
C LEU A 355 -7.24 7.35 8.03
N PRO A 356 -7.90 8.48 8.34
CA PRO A 356 -8.03 8.91 9.74
C PRO A 356 -8.65 7.86 10.66
N PHE A 357 -9.65 7.11 10.19
CA PHE A 357 -10.26 6.03 10.98
C PHE A 357 -9.29 4.89 11.23
N PHE A 358 -8.46 4.54 10.24
CA PHE A 358 -7.40 3.56 10.40
C PHE A 358 -6.44 3.94 11.53
N PHE A 359 -5.89 5.14 11.49
CA PHE A 359 -4.90 5.57 12.49
C PHE A 359 -5.50 5.76 13.88
N VAL A 360 -6.74 6.24 13.97
CA VAL A 360 -7.50 6.27 15.23
C VAL A 360 -7.65 4.87 15.81
N SER A 361 -8.09 3.90 15.01
CA SER A 361 -8.33 2.54 15.48
C SER A 361 -7.07 1.86 16.02
N HIS A 362 -5.90 2.24 15.50
CA HIS A 362 -4.61 1.71 15.94
C HIS A 362 -4.27 2.17 17.37
N SER A 363 -4.57 3.43 17.72
CA SER A 363 -4.34 3.99 19.06
C SER A 363 -5.23 3.39 20.13
N ILE A 364 -6.48 3.07 19.79
CA ILE A 364 -7.52 2.66 20.73
C ILE A 364 -7.21 1.31 21.41
N ARG A 365 -6.36 0.48 20.80
CA ARG A 365 -6.13 -0.88 21.27
C ARG A 365 -5.03 -1.02 22.34
N PHE A 366 -4.37 0.07 22.73
CA PHE A 366 -3.26 0.06 23.70
C PHE A 366 -3.63 -0.49 25.09
N LYS A 367 -4.90 -0.41 25.54
CA LYS A 367 -5.28 -0.85 26.90
C LYS A 367 -5.60 -2.35 27.03
N LYS A 368 -5.77 -3.11 25.94
CA LYS A 368 -6.26 -4.50 26.04
C LYS A 368 -5.17 -5.53 26.36
N GLY A 369 -3.91 -5.10 26.43
CA GLY A 369 -2.76 -5.90 26.85
C GLY A 369 -2.34 -5.66 28.30
N HIS A 370 -3.28 -5.65 29.26
CA HIS A 370 -2.89 -5.74 30.66
C HIS A 370 -2.25 -7.11 30.91
N ILE A 371 -0.92 -7.13 30.90
CA ILE A 371 -0.09 -8.21 31.38
C ILE A 371 -0.46 -8.41 32.85
N ASN A 372 -1.26 -9.43 33.13
CA ASN A 372 -1.50 -9.88 34.49
C ASN A 372 -0.24 -10.63 34.93
N ILE A 373 0.76 -9.90 35.42
CA ILE A 373 1.91 -10.51 36.10
C ILE A 373 1.39 -11.00 37.45
N SER A 374 0.69 -12.13 37.45
CA SER A 374 0.48 -12.90 38.66
C SER A 374 1.85 -13.38 39.13
N ARG A 375 2.40 -12.68 40.13
CA ARG A 375 3.48 -13.23 40.94
C ARG A 375 2.99 -14.57 41.48
N HIS A 376 3.69 -15.64 41.13
CA HIS A 376 3.57 -16.92 41.81
C HIS A 376 3.73 -16.69 43.33
N PRO A 377 2.79 -17.12 44.19
CA PRO A 377 3.09 -17.21 45.60
C PRO A 377 4.15 -18.30 45.78
N SER A 378 5.19 -17.96 46.53
CA SER A 378 6.24 -18.87 46.96
C SER A 378 5.60 -19.95 47.82
N ASP A 379 5.57 -21.19 47.34
CA ASP A 379 5.32 -22.35 48.19
C ASP A 379 6.53 -22.52 49.13
N SER A 380 6.44 -21.95 50.33
CA SER A 380 7.22 -22.38 51.48
C SER A 380 6.42 -23.46 52.21
N GLN A 381 6.56 -24.71 51.76
CA GLN A 381 6.29 -25.88 52.61
C GLN A 381 7.60 -26.31 53.25
N SER A 382 7.70 -26.12 54.56
CA SER A 382 8.53 -26.94 55.44
C SER A 382 7.69 -27.29 56.66
N PRO A 383 7.55 -28.57 57.06
CA PRO A 383 7.14 -28.92 58.41
C PRO A 383 8.22 -28.57 59.44
#